data_AF-A0A1B8ZRK1-F1
#
_entry.id   AF-A0A1B8ZRK1-F1
#
_cell.length_a   1.000
_cell.length_b   1.000
_cell.length_c   1.000
_cell.angle_alpha   90.00
_cell.angle_beta   90.00
_cell.angle_gamma   90.00
#
_symmetry.space_group_name_H-M   'P 1'
#
loop_
_entity.id
_entity.type
_entity.pdbx_description
1 polymer ?
#
loop_
_entity_poly.entity_id
_entity_poly.type
_entity_poly.pdbx_seq_one_letter_code
_entity_poly.pdbx_strand_id
1 'polypeptide(L)'
;MVDARELEGLEPVDFRKNDGFKNLVVVAQGWSGDTKKGYTQAQNRGDGSVDKNGLGALNQLNSKNTRVVIFDSSRNENTKNDINATISSFNKNHPDGTVAAVGHSLGGDNLVEKVNENKDLKVDLLVTLDIMDVYSDTKIPSNVSKAVNYYQTKDMYGGEEVKRTSDNKTTKVVNVLAPNSDHKSIDNDLHKKVTEVVKRELIPEKK
;
A
#
# COMPACT_ATOMS: atom_id res chain seq x y z
N MET A 1 8.58 -28.16 -12.47
CA MET A 1 7.25 -27.62 -12.14
C MET A 1 7.48 -26.63 -11.01
N VAL A 2 7.48 -25.34 -11.31
CA VAL A 2 7.59 -24.29 -10.28
C VAL A 2 6.22 -24.22 -9.62
N ASP A 3 6.20 -24.48 -8.32
CA ASP A 3 4.99 -24.41 -7.51
C ASP A 3 4.50 -22.96 -7.53
N ALA A 4 3.23 -22.72 -7.83
CA ALA A 4 2.65 -21.36 -7.91
C ALA A 4 2.74 -20.57 -6.58
N ARG A 5 3.22 -21.22 -5.51
CA ARG A 5 3.59 -20.63 -4.23
C ARG A 5 4.93 -19.85 -4.26
N GLU A 6 5.79 -20.05 -5.26
CA GLU A 6 7.12 -19.42 -5.35
C GLU A 6 7.13 -18.02 -6.00
N LEU A 7 5.97 -17.50 -6.45
CA LEU A 7 5.85 -16.21 -7.14
C LEU A 7 5.03 -15.15 -6.39
N GLU A 8 4.62 -15.40 -5.14
CA GLU A 8 3.97 -14.35 -4.33
C GLU A 8 4.99 -13.24 -4.03
N GLY A 9 4.87 -12.11 -4.74
CA GLY A 9 5.75 -10.96 -4.57
C GLY A 9 7.05 -11.02 -5.39
N LEU A 10 7.02 -11.60 -6.60
CA LEU A 10 8.17 -11.55 -7.53
C LEU A 10 7.88 -10.88 -8.89
N GLU A 11 6.62 -10.62 -9.24
CA GLU A 11 6.20 -9.98 -10.50
C GLU A 11 4.91 -9.15 -10.26
N PRO A 12 4.61 -8.13 -11.08
CA PRO A 12 3.36 -7.38 -10.97
C PRO A 12 2.16 -8.29 -11.26
N VAL A 13 1.04 -8.04 -10.59
CA VAL A 13 -0.19 -8.82 -10.83
C VAL A 13 -0.96 -8.17 -11.97
N ASP A 14 -1.13 -8.91 -13.07
CA ASP A 14 -1.97 -8.49 -14.19
C ASP A 14 -3.42 -8.99 -14.03
N PHE A 15 -4.37 -8.11 -14.33
CA PHE A 15 -5.81 -8.36 -14.20
C PHE A 15 -6.48 -8.46 -15.57
N ARG A 16 -7.43 -9.38 -15.69
CA ARG A 16 -8.31 -9.50 -16.85
C ARG A 16 -9.70 -9.04 -16.49
N LYS A 17 -10.40 -8.43 -17.46
CA LYS A 17 -11.77 -7.93 -17.30
C LYS A 17 -12.75 -8.95 -16.68
N ASN A 18 -12.54 -10.24 -16.91
CA ASN A 18 -13.42 -11.32 -16.46
C ASN A 18 -12.94 -12.06 -15.20
N ASP A 19 -11.90 -11.60 -14.51
CA ASP A 19 -11.42 -12.24 -13.27
C ASP A 19 -12.40 -12.08 -12.09
N GLY A 20 -13.43 -11.23 -12.21
CA GLY A 20 -14.54 -11.11 -11.25
C GLY A 20 -14.23 -10.32 -9.97
N PHE A 21 -13.00 -9.85 -9.82
CA PHE A 21 -12.61 -8.98 -8.70
C PHE A 21 -13.33 -7.64 -8.75
N LYS A 22 -13.76 -7.19 -7.57
CA LYS A 22 -14.34 -5.86 -7.32
C LYS A 22 -13.41 -4.98 -6.50
N ASN A 23 -12.48 -5.60 -5.78
CA ASN A 23 -11.61 -4.94 -4.84
C ASN A 23 -10.16 -5.38 -5.06
N LEU A 24 -9.25 -4.42 -4.97
CA LEU A 24 -7.82 -4.64 -4.88
C LEU A 24 -7.30 -4.04 -3.57
N VAL A 25 -6.54 -4.83 -2.81
CA VAL A 25 -5.73 -4.36 -1.69
C VAL A 25 -4.26 -4.53 -2.07
N VAL A 26 -3.54 -3.43 -2.21
CA VAL A 26 -2.09 -3.42 -2.39
C VAL A 26 -1.43 -3.09 -1.06
N VAL A 27 -0.52 -3.93 -0.62
CA VAL A 27 0.23 -3.75 0.62
C VAL A 27 1.70 -3.57 0.28
N ALA A 28 2.32 -2.50 0.79
CA ALA A 28 3.75 -2.25 0.71
C ALA A 28 4.34 -2.26 2.12
N GLN A 29 4.98 -3.36 2.50
CA GLN A 29 5.59 -3.50 3.82
C GLN A 29 6.83 -2.60 3.97
N GLY A 30 7.32 -2.44 5.20
CA GLY A 30 8.57 -1.73 5.48
C GLY A 30 9.79 -2.34 4.77
N TRP A 31 10.91 -1.60 4.76
CA TRP A 31 12.10 -2.00 4.00
C TRP A 31 12.74 -3.28 4.59
N SER A 32 12.94 -4.28 3.73
CA SER A 32 13.59 -5.56 4.09
C SER A 32 14.89 -5.84 3.31
N GLY A 33 15.26 -4.97 2.37
CA GLY A 33 16.42 -5.10 1.49
C GLY A 33 16.11 -4.59 0.07
N ASP A 34 17.15 -4.45 -0.76
CA ASP A 34 16.96 -4.12 -2.18
C ASP A 34 16.76 -5.39 -3.03
N THR A 35 16.11 -5.19 -4.18
CA THR A 35 15.93 -6.21 -5.23
C THR A 35 17.25 -6.89 -5.61
N LYS A 36 17.27 -8.22 -5.62
CA LYS A 36 18.41 -9.00 -6.13
C LYS A 36 18.52 -8.82 -7.65
N LYS A 37 19.74 -8.83 -8.19
CA LYS A 37 19.99 -8.74 -9.63
C LYS A 37 19.18 -9.83 -10.37
N GLY A 38 18.35 -9.43 -11.33
CA GLY A 38 17.53 -10.33 -12.15
C GLY A 38 16.10 -10.56 -11.64
N TYR A 39 15.69 -9.87 -10.57
CA TYR A 39 14.33 -9.90 -10.04
C TYR A 39 13.69 -8.51 -10.21
N THR A 40 12.36 -8.43 -10.28
CA THR A 40 11.64 -7.13 -10.34
C THR A 40 11.17 -6.65 -8.96
N GLN A 41 11.36 -7.42 -7.89
CA GLN A 41 10.89 -7.06 -6.53
C GLN A 41 11.92 -7.39 -5.45
N ALA A 42 11.89 -6.63 -4.35
CA ALA A 42 12.55 -7.06 -3.11
C ALA A 42 11.91 -8.37 -2.61
N GLN A 43 12.73 -9.31 -2.13
CA GLN A 43 12.21 -10.56 -1.58
C GLN A 43 11.52 -10.27 -0.24
N ASN A 44 10.25 -10.69 -0.09
CA ASN A 44 9.48 -10.50 1.15
C ASN A 44 10.29 -10.96 2.38
N ARG A 45 10.47 -10.10 3.39
CA ARG A 45 11.34 -10.24 4.59
C ARG A 45 12.76 -10.76 4.34
N GLY A 46 13.27 -10.68 3.11
CA GLY A 46 14.56 -11.27 2.69
C GLY A 46 14.59 -12.81 2.61
N ASP A 47 13.58 -13.49 3.16
CA ASP A 47 13.44 -14.96 3.19
C ASP A 47 12.23 -15.49 2.39
N GLY A 48 11.45 -14.59 1.80
CA GLY A 48 10.21 -14.85 1.05
C GLY A 48 8.94 -14.85 1.92
N SER A 49 9.03 -14.63 3.23
CA SER A 49 7.87 -14.68 4.13
C SER A 49 7.14 -13.35 4.25
N VAL A 50 5.82 -13.41 4.42
CA VAL A 50 4.96 -12.24 4.64
C VAL A 50 4.83 -11.94 6.13
N ASP A 51 4.85 -10.66 6.54
CA ASP A 51 4.60 -10.28 7.93
C ASP A 51 3.12 -10.42 8.32
N LYS A 52 2.72 -11.62 8.71
CA LYS A 52 1.34 -11.90 9.12
C LYS A 52 0.94 -11.24 10.45
N ASN A 53 1.91 -10.72 11.22
CA ASN A 53 1.65 -10.02 12.48
C ASN A 53 1.51 -8.50 12.27
N GLY A 54 2.10 -7.98 11.20
CA GLY A 54 1.98 -6.59 10.74
C GLY A 54 1.02 -6.45 9.56
N LEU A 55 1.42 -5.69 8.54
CA LEU A 55 0.55 -5.40 7.38
C LEU A 55 0.16 -6.63 6.56
N GLY A 56 0.96 -7.70 6.58
CA GLY A 56 0.62 -8.95 5.91
C GLY A 56 -0.62 -9.65 6.48
N ALA A 57 -1.11 -9.25 7.65
CA ALA A 57 -2.42 -9.67 8.17
C ALA A 57 -3.58 -9.32 7.21
N LEU A 58 -3.42 -8.31 6.33
CA LEU A 58 -4.39 -7.96 5.31
C LEU A 58 -4.62 -9.07 4.29
N ASN A 59 -3.72 -10.05 4.17
CA ASN A 59 -3.92 -11.22 3.31
C ASN A 59 -5.22 -11.97 3.61
N GLN A 60 -5.72 -11.89 4.86
CA GLN A 60 -7.01 -12.48 5.25
C GLN A 60 -8.22 -11.87 4.53
N LEU A 61 -8.05 -10.74 3.84
CA LEU A 61 -9.09 -10.10 3.05
C LEU A 61 -9.26 -10.72 1.66
N ASN A 62 -8.36 -11.61 1.23
CA ASN A 62 -8.48 -12.33 -0.03
C ASN A 62 -9.79 -13.12 -0.08
N SER A 63 -10.50 -13.01 -1.20
CA SER A 63 -11.80 -13.65 -1.40
C SER A 63 -12.10 -13.79 -2.90
N LYS A 64 -13.30 -14.28 -3.24
CA LYS A 64 -13.77 -14.33 -4.64
C LYS A 64 -13.94 -12.94 -5.28
N ASN A 65 -14.08 -11.88 -4.48
CA ASN A 65 -14.30 -10.52 -4.96
C ASN A 65 -13.16 -9.56 -4.60
N THR A 66 -12.20 -9.97 -3.79
CA THR A 66 -11.08 -9.15 -3.33
C THR A 66 -9.77 -9.85 -3.60
N ARG A 67 -8.87 -9.17 -4.30
CA ARG A 67 -7.47 -9.58 -4.46
C ARG A 67 -6.59 -8.76 -3.52
N VAL A 68 -5.80 -9.43 -2.70
CA VAL A 68 -4.74 -8.82 -1.89
C VAL A 68 -3.40 -9.18 -2.51
N VAL A 69 -2.56 -8.17 -2.74
CA VAL A 69 -1.20 -8.28 -3.26
C VAL A 69 -0.26 -7.61 -2.27
N ILE A 70 0.80 -8.31 -1.89
CA ILE A 70 1.73 -7.86 -0.84
C ILE A 70 3.12 -7.78 -1.44
N PHE A 71 3.72 -6.61 -1.30
CA PHE A 71 5.07 -6.26 -1.73
C PHE A 71 5.89 -5.87 -0.51
N ASP A 72 7.19 -6.10 -0.60
CA ASP A 72 8.18 -5.45 0.25
C ASP A 72 8.76 -4.23 -0.45
N SER A 73 8.90 -3.13 0.30
CA SER A 73 9.46 -1.89 -0.23
C SER A 73 10.95 -2.01 -0.56
N SER A 74 11.36 -1.27 -1.58
CA SER A 74 12.75 -1.19 -2.03
C SER A 74 13.13 0.27 -2.25
N ARG A 75 14.43 0.60 -2.17
CA ARG A 75 14.90 1.95 -2.50
C ARG A 75 14.96 2.20 -4.00
N ASN A 76 15.04 1.13 -4.79
CA ASN A 76 15.05 1.22 -6.25
C ASN A 76 13.63 1.28 -6.85
N GLU A 77 13.55 1.52 -8.16
CA GLU A 77 12.27 1.67 -8.88
C GLU A 77 11.51 0.36 -9.10
N ASN A 78 12.09 -0.82 -8.84
CA ASN A 78 11.48 -2.07 -9.32
C ASN A 78 10.17 -2.40 -8.57
N THR A 79 10.16 -2.43 -7.22
CA THR A 79 8.92 -2.60 -6.46
C THR A 79 7.91 -1.50 -6.78
N LYS A 80 8.39 -0.26 -6.95
CA LYS A 80 7.55 0.90 -7.27
C LYS A 80 6.85 0.74 -8.62
N ASN A 81 7.57 0.24 -9.64
CA ASN A 81 7.02 -0.07 -10.95
C ASN A 81 5.97 -1.18 -10.89
N ASP A 82 6.18 -2.20 -10.05
CA ASP A 82 5.26 -3.32 -9.94
C ASP A 82 3.98 -2.95 -9.20
N ILE A 83 4.06 -2.10 -8.17
CA ILE A 83 2.91 -1.45 -7.54
C ILE A 83 2.11 -0.67 -8.59
N ASN A 84 2.79 0.20 -9.37
CA ASN A 84 2.15 1.02 -10.40
C ASN A 84 1.48 0.15 -11.48
N ALA A 85 2.16 -0.88 -11.97
CA ALA A 85 1.64 -1.79 -12.98
C ALA A 85 0.42 -2.58 -12.48
N THR A 86 0.49 -3.07 -11.24
CA THR A 86 -0.60 -3.82 -10.60
C THR A 86 -1.86 -2.96 -10.45
N ILE A 87 -1.74 -1.75 -9.89
CA ILE A 87 -2.88 -0.86 -9.71
C ILE A 87 -3.41 -0.36 -11.06
N SER A 88 -2.52 0.00 -12.00
CA SER A 88 -2.93 0.42 -13.35
C SER A 88 -3.68 -0.67 -14.11
N SER A 89 -3.23 -1.93 -14.03
CA SER A 89 -3.93 -3.05 -14.65
C SER A 89 -5.32 -3.24 -14.05
N PHE A 90 -5.44 -3.13 -12.72
CA PHE A 90 -6.74 -3.19 -12.06
C PHE A 90 -7.66 -2.03 -12.46
N ASN A 91 -7.21 -0.77 -12.38
CA ASN A 91 -8.00 0.40 -12.78
C ASN A 91 -8.48 0.31 -14.24
N LYS A 92 -7.66 -0.26 -15.14
CA LYS A 92 -8.00 -0.43 -16.56
C LYS A 92 -9.04 -1.53 -16.79
N ASN A 93 -8.92 -2.65 -16.10
CA ASN A 93 -9.74 -3.83 -16.35
C ASN A 93 -10.99 -3.91 -15.45
N HIS A 94 -10.96 -3.21 -14.32
CA HIS A 94 -12.03 -3.12 -13.32
C HIS A 94 -12.27 -1.64 -12.97
N PRO A 95 -12.76 -0.80 -13.91
CA PRO A 95 -12.86 0.65 -13.73
C PRO A 95 -13.83 1.09 -12.62
N ASP A 96 -14.79 0.23 -12.25
CA ASP A 96 -15.72 0.43 -11.13
C ASP A 96 -15.24 -0.24 -9.83
N GLY A 97 -14.06 -0.87 -9.86
CA GLY A 97 -13.49 -1.57 -8.71
C GLY A 97 -12.85 -0.60 -7.72
N THR A 98 -12.80 -1.01 -6.45
CA THR A 98 -12.22 -0.22 -5.36
C THR A 98 -10.77 -0.63 -5.09
N VAL A 99 -9.88 0.35 -4.96
CA VAL A 99 -8.46 0.14 -4.65
C VAL A 99 -8.13 0.70 -3.26
N ALA A 100 -7.63 -0.17 -2.39
CA ALA A 100 -6.98 0.21 -1.13
C ALA A 100 -5.48 -0.04 -1.23
N ALA A 101 -4.67 0.98 -0.99
CA ALA A 101 -3.22 0.88 -0.90
C ALA A 101 -2.77 1.13 0.54
N VAL A 102 -1.95 0.26 1.11
CA VAL A 102 -1.51 0.32 2.51
C VAL A 102 0.00 0.20 2.59
N GLY A 103 0.69 1.16 3.18
CA GLY A 103 2.15 1.18 3.26
C GLY A 103 2.70 1.52 4.63
N HIS A 104 3.81 0.90 5.01
CA HIS A 104 4.56 1.22 6.24
C HIS A 104 5.97 1.73 5.88
N SER A 105 6.45 2.77 6.57
CA SER A 105 7.81 3.30 6.40
C SER A 105 8.09 3.62 4.92
N LEU A 106 9.15 3.05 4.33
CA LEU A 106 9.47 3.17 2.90
C LEU A 106 8.36 2.64 1.98
N GLY A 107 7.56 1.68 2.42
CA GLY A 107 6.39 1.22 1.66
C GLY A 107 5.28 2.27 1.59
N GLY A 108 5.15 3.10 2.63
CA GLY A 108 4.26 4.27 2.60
C GLY A 108 4.74 5.30 1.58
N ASP A 109 6.03 5.61 1.63
CA ASP A 109 6.70 6.53 0.70
C ASP A 109 6.56 6.07 -0.77
N ASN A 110 6.88 4.80 -1.06
CA ASN A 110 6.74 4.20 -2.39
C ASN A 110 5.33 4.38 -2.97
N LEU A 111 4.28 4.22 -2.15
CA LEU A 111 2.90 4.43 -2.57
C LEU A 111 2.61 5.91 -2.86
N VAL A 112 3.08 6.82 -1.99
CA VAL A 112 2.89 8.26 -2.16
C VAL A 112 3.60 8.77 -3.41
N GLU A 113 4.83 8.33 -3.67
CA GLU A 113 5.56 8.65 -4.89
C GLU A 113 4.78 8.20 -6.14
N LYS A 114 4.29 6.95 -6.18
CA LYS A 114 3.61 6.44 -7.38
C LYS A 114 2.28 7.15 -7.66
N VAL A 115 1.48 7.47 -6.63
CA VAL A 115 0.25 8.27 -6.86
C VAL A 115 0.58 9.69 -7.31
N ASN A 116 1.74 10.24 -6.92
CA ASN A 116 2.19 11.55 -7.39
C ASN A 116 2.70 11.53 -8.83
N GLU A 117 3.50 10.54 -9.20
CA GLU A 117 4.05 10.39 -10.55
C GLU A 117 2.98 10.03 -11.59
N ASN A 118 2.03 9.17 -11.23
CA ASN A 118 0.98 8.71 -12.13
C ASN A 118 -0.40 9.21 -11.69
N LYS A 119 -0.86 10.30 -12.30
CA LYS A 119 -2.18 10.91 -12.00
C LYS A 119 -3.37 10.08 -12.49
N ASP A 120 -3.14 9.10 -13.35
CA ASP A 120 -4.18 8.16 -13.79
C ASP A 120 -4.36 6.98 -12.81
N LEU A 121 -3.44 6.83 -11.85
CA LEU A 121 -3.47 5.79 -10.82
C LEU A 121 -4.57 6.10 -9.80
N LYS A 122 -5.73 5.47 -9.90
CA LYS A 122 -6.88 5.72 -9.03
C LYS A 122 -6.80 4.86 -7.78
N VAL A 123 -6.75 5.51 -6.62
CA VAL A 123 -6.71 4.87 -5.30
C VAL A 123 -7.85 5.42 -4.43
N ASP A 124 -8.77 4.57 -3.99
CA ASP A 124 -9.89 5.00 -3.17
C ASP A 124 -9.49 5.24 -1.71
N LEU A 125 -8.63 4.37 -1.18
CA LEU A 125 -8.07 4.49 0.16
C LEU A 125 -6.56 4.32 0.10
N LEU A 126 -5.82 5.35 0.54
CA LEU A 126 -4.41 5.26 0.87
C LEU A 126 -4.25 5.24 2.40
N VAL A 127 -3.65 4.19 2.94
CA VAL A 127 -3.28 4.11 4.36
C VAL A 127 -1.77 4.12 4.46
N THR A 128 -1.23 5.04 5.24
CA THR A 128 0.20 5.11 5.51
C THR A 128 0.45 4.95 7.00
N LEU A 129 1.51 4.22 7.34
CA LEU A 129 1.96 4.03 8.70
C LEU A 129 3.40 4.50 8.79
N ASP A 130 3.59 5.57 9.55
CA ASP A 130 4.86 6.21 9.86
C ASP A 130 5.79 6.27 8.64
N ILE A 131 5.34 7.02 7.63
CA ILE A 131 6.07 7.21 6.37
C ILE A 131 7.52 7.57 6.73
N MET A 132 8.47 6.92 6.06
CA MET A 132 9.87 7.29 6.18
C MET A 132 10.22 8.08 4.94
N ASP A 133 10.15 9.39 5.05
CA ASP A 133 10.41 10.26 3.92
C ASP A 133 11.85 10.78 3.93
N VAL A 134 12.66 10.29 2.99
CA VAL A 134 14.03 10.80 2.79
C VAL A 134 14.02 12.05 1.87
N TYR A 135 12.92 12.30 1.14
CA TYR A 135 12.84 13.27 0.05
C TYR A 135 11.66 14.27 0.09
N SER A 136 10.92 14.33 1.21
CA SER A 136 9.87 15.30 1.57
C SER A 136 8.57 15.33 0.73
N ASP A 137 8.16 14.24 0.07
CA ASP A 137 6.84 14.16 -0.56
C ASP A 137 5.79 13.40 0.26
N THR A 138 5.21 14.07 1.26
CA THR A 138 3.99 13.62 1.96
C THR A 138 2.71 14.25 1.41
N LYS A 139 2.74 14.73 0.15
CA LYS A 139 1.61 15.39 -0.48
C LYS A 139 0.75 14.38 -1.24
N ILE A 140 -0.54 14.38 -0.95
CA ILE A 140 -1.49 13.45 -1.55
C ILE A 140 -2.23 14.17 -2.70
N PRO A 141 -2.20 13.63 -3.92
CA PRO A 141 -2.86 14.19 -5.10
C PRO A 141 -4.34 13.77 -5.20
N SER A 142 -5.08 14.37 -6.13
CA SER A 142 -6.54 14.23 -6.27
C SER A 142 -7.01 12.86 -6.82
N ASN A 143 -6.11 12.06 -7.38
CA ASN A 143 -6.35 10.67 -7.76
C ASN A 143 -6.41 9.69 -6.57
N VAL A 144 -6.24 10.21 -5.35
CA VAL A 144 -6.53 9.50 -4.10
C VAL A 144 -7.84 10.02 -3.51
N SER A 145 -8.87 9.20 -3.33
CA SER A 145 -10.14 9.67 -2.75
C SER A 145 -10.02 9.98 -1.25
N LYS A 146 -9.32 9.12 -0.50
CA LYS A 146 -9.12 9.24 0.95
C LYS A 146 -7.73 8.79 1.35
N ALA A 147 -7.05 9.57 2.19
CA ALA A 147 -5.79 9.20 2.82
C ALA A 147 -5.96 9.16 4.36
N VAL A 148 -5.53 8.07 4.97
CA VAL A 148 -5.45 7.88 6.42
C VAL A 148 -4.00 7.62 6.79
N ASN A 149 -3.38 8.58 7.47
CA ASN A 149 -2.00 8.47 7.90
C ASN A 149 -1.94 8.24 9.41
N TYR A 150 -1.26 7.18 9.82
CA TYR A 150 -0.91 6.91 11.20
C TYR A 150 0.56 7.28 11.40
N TYR A 151 0.86 8.12 12.37
CA TYR A 151 2.23 8.61 12.62
C TYR A 151 2.56 8.54 14.11
N GLN A 152 3.82 8.34 14.46
CA GLN A 152 4.30 8.40 15.85
C GLN A 152 5.17 9.64 16.08
N THR A 153 5.46 9.96 17.34
CA THR A 153 6.39 11.07 17.69
C THR A 153 7.43 10.66 18.75
N LYS A 154 7.60 9.36 18.97
CA LYS A 154 8.53 8.77 19.95
C LYS A 154 9.95 8.67 19.41
N ASP A 155 10.11 8.47 18.10
CA ASP A 155 11.39 8.18 17.48
C ASP A 155 11.69 9.08 16.29
N MET A 156 12.98 9.16 15.94
CA MET A 156 13.51 10.13 14.97
C MET A 156 13.14 9.82 13.50
N TYR A 157 12.66 8.62 13.23
CA TYR A 157 12.27 8.19 11.88
C TYR A 157 10.77 8.39 11.70
N GLY A 158 10.37 8.98 10.59
CA GLY A 158 8.97 9.27 10.29
C GLY A 158 8.36 10.36 11.17
N GLY A 159 7.12 10.17 11.59
CA GLY A 159 6.35 11.16 12.33
C GLY A 159 5.75 12.28 11.48
N GLU A 160 5.76 12.13 10.16
CA GLU A 160 5.18 13.12 9.26
C GLU A 160 3.65 13.01 9.18
N GLU A 161 3.01 14.17 9.13
CA GLU A 161 1.63 14.29 8.67
C GLU A 161 1.58 14.37 7.15
N VAL A 162 0.63 13.67 6.53
CA VAL A 162 0.34 13.86 5.10
C VAL A 162 -0.60 15.04 4.89
N LYS A 163 -0.43 15.72 3.74
CA LYS A 163 -1.22 16.90 3.37
C LYS A 163 -1.67 16.77 1.92
N ARG A 164 -2.65 17.56 1.49
CA ARG A 164 -3.04 17.61 0.07
C ARG A 164 -1.99 18.37 -0.74
N THR A 165 -1.83 18.02 -2.02
CA THR A 165 -1.20 18.94 -2.99
C THR A 165 -2.03 20.23 -3.09
N SER A 166 -1.41 21.35 -3.49
CA SER A 166 -2.04 22.67 -3.49
C SER A 166 -3.26 22.78 -4.41
N ASP A 167 -3.29 21.99 -5.48
CA ASP A 167 -4.35 21.90 -6.47
C ASP A 167 -5.45 20.89 -6.08
N ASN A 168 -5.22 20.05 -5.08
CA ASN A 168 -6.14 19.01 -4.64
C ASN A 168 -7.17 19.52 -3.62
N LYS A 169 -8.44 19.52 -4.02
CA LYS A 169 -9.58 19.94 -3.17
C LYS A 169 -10.49 18.79 -2.74
N THR A 170 -10.30 17.59 -3.28
CA THR A 170 -11.27 16.48 -3.19
C THR A 170 -10.85 15.39 -2.22
N THR A 171 -9.55 15.14 -2.06
CA THR A 171 -9.08 14.06 -1.18
C THR A 171 -9.43 14.36 0.28
N LYS A 172 -10.01 13.37 0.96
CA LYS A 172 -10.17 13.41 2.42
C LYS A 172 -8.88 12.94 3.09
N VAL A 173 -8.20 13.84 3.80
CA VAL A 173 -7.00 13.50 4.59
C VAL A 173 -7.34 13.39 6.08
N VAL A 174 -6.86 12.33 6.72
CA VAL A 174 -6.97 12.10 8.16
C VAL A 174 -5.60 11.70 8.71
N ASN A 175 -4.98 12.55 9.53
CA ASN A 175 -3.79 12.21 10.30
C ASN A 175 -4.20 11.72 11.70
N VAL A 176 -3.62 10.61 12.16
CA VAL A 176 -3.93 9.97 13.44
C VAL A 176 -2.63 9.68 14.17
N LEU A 177 -2.42 10.36 15.30
CA LEU A 177 -1.28 10.08 16.16
C LEU A 177 -1.40 8.67 16.79
N ALA A 178 -0.32 7.91 16.75
CA ALA A 178 -0.16 6.58 17.34
C ALA A 178 0.85 6.67 18.51
N PRO A 179 0.46 7.28 19.66
CA PRO A 179 1.40 7.64 20.72
C PRO A 179 2.00 6.42 21.43
N ASN A 180 1.41 5.23 21.25
CA ASN A 180 1.86 4.00 21.90
C ASN A 180 2.78 3.15 21.02
N SER A 181 2.99 3.53 19.76
CA SER A 181 3.81 2.80 18.80
C SER A 181 5.14 3.49 18.53
N ASP A 182 6.10 2.73 18.02
CA ASP A 182 7.34 3.24 17.45
C ASP A 182 7.39 2.93 15.94
N HIS A 183 8.40 3.45 15.23
CA HIS A 183 8.56 3.28 13.79
C HIS A 183 8.56 1.81 13.36
N LYS A 184 9.06 0.90 14.20
CA LYS A 184 9.19 -0.53 13.88
C LYS A 184 7.97 -1.35 14.31
N SER A 185 7.21 -0.87 15.28
CA SER A 185 6.07 -1.60 15.87
C SER A 185 4.72 -1.13 15.35
N ILE A 186 4.63 0.05 14.73
CA ILE A 186 3.35 0.69 14.41
C ILE A 186 2.43 -0.17 13.54
N ASP A 187 2.98 -0.95 12.61
CA ASP A 187 2.20 -1.84 11.76
C ASP A 187 1.66 -3.04 12.53
N ASN A 188 2.45 -3.62 13.43
CA ASN A 188 2.00 -4.65 14.36
C ASN A 188 0.96 -4.10 15.35
N ASP A 189 1.19 -2.92 15.92
CA ASP A 189 0.28 -2.35 16.92
C ASP A 189 -1.08 -1.98 16.30
N LEU A 190 -1.09 -1.55 15.04
CA LEU A 190 -2.28 -1.06 14.34
C LEU A 190 -2.88 -2.05 13.35
N HIS A 191 -2.33 -3.26 13.18
CA HIS A 191 -2.75 -4.21 12.14
C HIS A 191 -4.27 -4.46 12.13
N LYS A 192 -4.91 -4.54 13.32
CA LYS A 192 -6.36 -4.74 13.47
C LYS A 192 -7.14 -3.53 12.98
N LYS A 193 -6.72 -2.34 13.42
CA LYS A 193 -7.35 -1.07 13.07
C LYS A 193 -7.22 -0.77 11.58
N VAL A 194 -6.05 -1.03 10.99
CA VAL A 194 -5.83 -0.91 9.54
C VAL A 194 -6.72 -1.88 8.78
N THR A 195 -6.81 -3.14 9.22
CA THR A 195 -7.71 -4.14 8.62
C THR A 195 -9.17 -3.67 8.65
N GLU A 196 -9.64 -3.11 9.76
CA GLU A 196 -11.01 -2.59 9.88
C GLU A 196 -11.25 -1.38 8.97
N VAL A 197 -10.28 -0.46 8.88
CA VAL A 197 -10.36 0.69 7.97
C VAL A 197 -10.47 0.19 6.52
N VAL A 198 -9.60 -0.72 6.09
CA VAL A 198 -9.64 -1.28 4.74
C VAL A 198 -10.98 -1.99 4.49
N LYS A 199 -11.43 -2.88 5.38
CA LYS A 199 -12.71 -3.59 5.24
C LYS A 199 -13.89 -2.65 5.04
N ARG A 200 -13.94 -1.55 5.81
CA ARG A 200 -15.02 -0.56 5.71
C ARG A 200 -15.02 0.17 4.37
N GLU A 201 -13.85 0.48 3.79
CA GLU A 201 -13.81 1.14 2.48
C GLU A 201 -14.04 0.15 1.31
N LEU A 202 -13.66 -1.13 1.46
CA LEU A 202 -13.94 -2.18 0.46
C LEU A 202 -15.43 -2.57 0.36
N ILE A 203 -16.20 -2.28 1.40
CA ILE A 203 -17.65 -2.47 1.44
C ILE A 203 -18.26 -1.09 1.64
N PRO A 204 -18.36 -0.26 0.58
CA PRO A 204 -19.01 1.03 0.73
C PRO A 204 -20.43 0.78 1.24
N GLU A 205 -20.76 1.29 2.44
CA GLU A 205 -22.13 1.31 2.90
C GLU A 205 -22.97 1.94 1.79
N LYS A 206 -24.02 1.24 1.35
CA LYS A 206 -24.97 1.80 0.39
C LYS A 206 -25.48 3.12 0.98
N LYS A 207 -25.06 4.24 0.39
CA LYS A 207 -25.69 5.53 0.62
C LYS A 207 -27.13 5.50 0.14
#